data_AF-A0AB39LXC2-F1
#
_entry.id   AF-A0AB39LXC2-F1
#
_cell.length_a   1.000
_cell.length_b   1.000
_cell.length_c   1.000
_cell.angle_alpha   90.00
_cell.angle_beta   90.00
_cell.angle_gamma   90.00
#
_symmetry.space_group_name_H-M   'P 1'
#
loop_
_entity.id
_entity.type
_entity.pdbx_description
1 polymer ?
#
loop_
_entity_poly.entity_id
_entity_poly.type
_entity_poly.pdbx_seq_one_letter_code
_entity_poly.pdbx_strand_id
1 'polypeptide(L)'
;MPVDFKAVLSDLTSMASTFHDQATNYRKLHDQVAPPLVSGGDSGLDHAIKEVADLIVALHTGFADRLDDRGDKVAYARDSFHRHDVDVHGVFDDLMTE
;
A
#
# COMPACT_ATOMS: atom_id res chain seq x y z
N MET A 1 1.75 -27.11 -17.08
CA MET A 1 0.88 -25.93 -16.94
C MET A 1 0.28 -25.72 -15.54
N PRO A 2 -0.02 -26.72 -14.67
CA PRO A 2 -0.65 -26.46 -13.36
C PRO A 2 0.31 -26.04 -12.22
N VAL A 3 1.58 -26.44 -12.28
CA VAL A 3 2.57 -26.14 -11.20
C VAL A 3 2.95 -24.66 -11.21
N ASP A 4 3.09 -24.08 -12.40
CA ASP A 4 3.46 -22.68 -12.60
C ASP A 4 2.34 -21.73 -12.13
N PHE A 5 1.08 -22.07 -12.43
CA PHE A 5 -0.09 -21.31 -11.98
C PHE A 5 -0.17 -21.18 -10.45
N LYS A 6 -0.02 -22.31 -9.72
CA LYS A 6 -0.04 -22.29 -8.25
C LYS A 6 1.13 -21.50 -7.66
N ALA A 7 2.31 -21.56 -8.29
CA ALA A 7 3.47 -20.79 -7.87
C ALA A 7 3.20 -19.28 -8.02
N VAL A 8 2.73 -18.84 -9.19
CA VAL A 8 2.39 -17.43 -9.45
C VAL A 8 1.30 -16.94 -8.48
N LEU A 9 0.26 -17.72 -8.23
CA LEU A 9 -0.80 -17.36 -7.29
C LEU A 9 -0.27 -17.20 -5.85
N SER A 10 0.63 -18.10 -5.44
CA SER A 10 1.30 -18.04 -4.13
C SER A 10 2.19 -16.80 -4.01
N ASP A 11 2.92 -16.46 -5.06
CA ASP A 11 3.80 -15.29 -5.09
C ASP A 11 2.99 -13.99 -5.03
N LEU A 12 1.91 -13.88 -5.79
CA LEU A 12 1.00 -12.73 -5.74
C LEU A 12 0.35 -12.59 -4.36
N THR A 13 -0.06 -13.71 -3.75
CA THR A 13 -0.61 -13.70 -2.37
C THR A 13 0.43 -13.19 -1.37
N SER A 14 1.65 -13.71 -1.43
CA SER A 14 2.74 -13.32 -0.53
C SER A 14 3.14 -11.87 -0.71
N MET A 15 3.16 -11.39 -1.96
CA MET A 15 3.47 -10.01 -2.28
C MET A 15 2.40 -9.03 -1.79
N ALA A 16 1.11 -9.35 -1.97
CA ALA A 16 0.02 -8.53 -1.43
C ALA A 16 0.12 -8.41 0.10
N SER A 17 0.25 -9.54 0.80
CA SER A 17 0.43 -9.54 2.26
C SER A 17 1.65 -8.75 2.70
N THR A 18 2.77 -8.87 1.98
CA THR A 18 4.00 -8.13 2.29
C THR A 18 3.76 -6.62 2.18
N PHE A 19 3.05 -6.14 1.16
CA PHE A 19 2.75 -4.71 1.03
C PHE A 19 1.90 -4.19 2.20
N HIS A 20 0.85 -4.90 2.60
CA HIS A 20 0.01 -4.53 3.75
C HIS A 20 0.76 -4.59 5.08
N ASP A 21 1.57 -5.62 5.29
CA ASP A 21 2.39 -5.79 6.50
C ASP A 21 3.41 -4.66 6.60
N GLN A 22 4.08 -4.32 5.50
CA GLN A 22 5.03 -3.22 5.48
C GLN A 22 4.35 -1.85 5.59
N ALA A 23 3.16 -1.65 5.03
CA ALA A 23 2.36 -0.44 5.27
C ALA A 23 2.06 -0.29 6.77
N THR A 24 1.63 -1.36 7.42
CA THR A 24 1.35 -1.39 8.86
C THR A 24 2.61 -1.15 9.70
N ASN A 25 3.72 -1.82 9.38
CA ASN A 25 4.98 -1.64 10.08
C ASN A 25 5.56 -0.25 9.88
N TYR A 26 5.41 0.33 8.69
CA TYR A 26 5.83 1.70 8.42
C TYR A 26 5.02 2.68 9.26
N ARG A 27 3.68 2.56 9.32
CA ARG A 27 2.83 3.41 10.18
C ARG A 27 3.22 3.37 11.66
N LYS A 28 3.72 2.25 12.17
CA LYS A 28 4.21 2.14 13.56
C LYS A 28 5.46 2.99 13.83
N LEU A 29 6.18 3.44 12.80
CA LEU A 29 7.31 4.35 12.94
C LEU A 29 6.89 5.80 13.12
N HIS A 30 5.58 6.11 13.08
CA HIS A 30 5.06 7.47 13.22
C HIS A 30 5.67 8.24 14.40
N ASP A 31 5.73 7.63 15.58
CA ASP A 31 6.26 8.29 16.78
C ASP A 31 7.76 8.61 16.70
N GLN A 32 8.50 7.92 15.82
CA GLN A 32 9.93 8.19 15.57
C GLN A 32 10.13 9.34 14.57
N VAL A 33 9.18 9.55 13.66
CA VAL A 33 9.26 10.61 12.63
C VAL A 33 8.48 11.86 13.00
N ALA A 34 7.60 11.78 14.00
CA ALA A 34 6.77 12.86 14.52
C ALA A 34 7.07 13.14 16.00
N PRO A 35 8.35 13.40 16.39
CA PRO A 35 8.66 13.69 17.78
C PRO A 35 7.98 15.01 18.20
N PRO A 36 7.65 15.16 19.49
CA PRO A 36 7.11 16.41 20.02
C PRO A 36 8.04 17.58 19.71
N LEU A 37 7.48 18.64 19.14
CA LEU A 37 8.22 19.87 18.90
C LEU A 37 8.38 20.63 20.21
N VAL A 38 9.60 21.10 20.45
CA VAL A 38 9.94 21.94 21.60
C VAL A 38 10.18 23.36 21.12
N SER A 39 9.68 24.35 21.86
CA SER A 39 9.92 25.76 21.53
C SER A 39 11.38 26.11 21.74
N GLY A 40 11.99 26.74 20.74
CA GLY A 40 13.35 27.28 20.79
C GLY A 40 13.43 28.70 21.34
N GLY A 41 12.29 29.33 21.64
CA GLY A 41 12.20 30.72 22.11
C GLY A 41 12.06 31.78 21.02
N ASP A 42 12.03 31.37 19.74
CA ASP A 42 11.72 32.24 18.59
C ASP A 42 10.47 31.72 17.88
N SER A 43 9.39 32.50 17.91
CA SER A 43 8.09 32.08 17.36
C SER A 43 8.09 31.86 15.84
N GLY A 44 8.94 32.58 15.10
CA GLY A 44 9.01 32.44 13.65
C GLY A 44 9.75 31.16 13.26
N LEU A 45 10.84 30.87 13.96
CA LEU A 45 11.60 29.63 13.81
C LEU A 45 10.77 28.42 14.26
N ASP A 46 10.08 28.51 15.39
CA ASP A 46 9.18 27.45 15.90
C ASP A 46 8.09 27.12 14.88
N HIS A 47 7.49 28.14 14.25
CA HIS A 47 6.51 27.94 13.19
C HIS A 47 7.11 27.24 11.96
N ALA A 48 8.26 27.69 11.48
CA ALA A 48 8.93 27.04 10.33
C ALA A 48 9.29 25.58 10.61
N ILE A 49 9.77 25.27 11.82
CA ILE A 49 10.06 23.90 12.26
C ILE A 49 8.77 23.06 12.26
N LYS A 50 7.66 23.63 12.74
CA LYS A 50 6.36 22.96 12.74
C LYS A 50 5.89 22.61 11.33
N GLU A 51 5.96 23.51 10.38
CA GLU A 51 5.54 23.24 9.00
C GLU A 51 6.36 22.10 8.36
N VAL A 52 7.67 22.06 8.61
CA VAL A 52 8.54 20.97 8.13
C VAL A 52 8.19 19.64 8.80
N ALA A 53 7.91 19.64 10.11
CA ALA A 53 7.49 18.45 10.81
C ALA A 53 6.14 17.92 10.30
N ASP A 54 5.17 18.81 10.08
CA ASP A 54 3.86 18.46 9.52
C ASP A 54 4.00 17.88 8.10
N LEU A 55 4.92 18.43 7.28
CA LEU A 55 5.25 17.87 5.96
C LEU A 55 5.84 16.45 6.06
N ILE A 56 6.78 16.21 7.00
CA ILE A 56 7.36 14.87 7.21
C ILE A 56 6.28 13.87 7.58
N VAL A 57 5.36 14.24 8.48
CA VAL A 57 4.21 13.41 8.88
C VAL A 57 3.32 13.10 7.67
N ALA A 58 2.99 14.11 6.87
CA ALA A 58 2.15 13.92 5.68
C ALA A 58 2.80 12.98 4.65
N LEU A 59 4.10 13.11 4.42
CA LEU A 59 4.87 12.23 3.53
C LEU A 59 4.93 10.79 4.09
N HIS A 60 5.11 10.64 5.39
CA HIS A 60 5.14 9.34 6.06
C HIS A 60 3.80 8.60 5.89
N THR A 61 2.69 9.27 6.22
CA THR A 61 1.34 8.71 6.05
C THR A 61 1.06 8.39 4.58
N GLY A 62 1.34 9.34 3.67
CA GLY A 62 1.11 9.14 2.25
C GLY A 62 1.94 8.00 1.64
N PHE A 63 3.13 7.73 2.16
CA PHE A 63 3.92 6.57 1.74
C PHE A 63 3.32 5.26 2.23
N ALA A 64 2.85 5.20 3.47
CA ALA A 64 2.14 4.04 3.99
C ALA A 64 0.88 3.73 3.16
N ASP A 65 0.10 4.74 2.83
CA ASP A 65 -1.12 4.57 2.02
C ASP A 65 -0.80 4.06 0.61
N ARG A 66 0.31 4.51 0.01
CA ARG A 66 0.78 3.97 -1.27
C ARG A 66 1.27 2.53 -1.18
N LEU A 67 1.79 2.09 -0.04
CA LEU A 67 2.13 0.67 0.15
C LEU A 67 0.85 -0.17 0.23
N ASP A 68 -0.16 0.30 0.95
CA ASP A 68 -1.48 -0.36 1.05
C ASP A 68 -2.15 -0.49 -0.32
N ASP A 69 -2.24 0.62 -1.06
CA ASP A 69 -2.82 0.66 -2.42
C ASP A 69 -2.10 -0.29 -3.39
N ARG A 70 -0.78 -0.49 -3.21
CA ARG A 70 -0.04 -1.52 -3.98
C ARG A 70 -0.45 -2.93 -3.56
N GLY A 71 -0.63 -3.18 -2.27
CA GLY A 71 -1.18 -4.43 -1.76
C GLY A 71 -2.53 -4.76 -2.40
N ASP A 72 -3.45 -3.80 -2.41
CA ASP A 72 -4.78 -3.94 -3.03
C ASP A 72 -4.69 -4.26 -4.52
N LYS A 73 -3.82 -3.56 -5.26
CA LYS A 73 -3.59 -3.81 -6.70
C LYS A 73 -3.04 -5.21 -6.96
N VAL A 74 -2.15 -5.70 -6.10
CA VAL A 74 -1.61 -7.06 -6.22
C VAL A 74 -2.66 -8.11 -5.87
N ALA A 75 -3.49 -7.86 -4.85
CA ALA A 75 -4.62 -8.72 -4.51
C ALA A 75 -5.64 -8.78 -5.67
N TYR A 76 -5.95 -7.64 -6.29
CA TYR A 76 -6.78 -7.60 -7.50
C TYR A 76 -6.17 -8.41 -8.65
N ALA A 77 -4.86 -8.26 -8.90
CA ALA A 77 -4.16 -9.04 -9.92
C ALA A 77 -4.19 -10.54 -9.63
N ARG A 78 -4.02 -10.95 -8.36
CA ARG A 78 -4.18 -12.34 -7.91
C ARG A 78 -5.59 -12.85 -8.20
N ASP A 79 -6.61 -12.09 -7.85
CA ASP A 79 -8.01 -12.50 -8.02
C ASP A 79 -8.41 -12.56 -9.50
N SER A 80 -7.87 -11.67 -10.32
CA SER A 80 -7.98 -11.72 -11.77
C SER A 80 -7.29 -12.96 -12.34
N PHE A 81 -6.04 -13.24 -11.92
CA PHE A 81 -5.30 -14.42 -12.34
C PHE A 81 -6.00 -15.73 -11.95
N HIS A 82 -6.59 -15.77 -10.74
CA HIS A 82 -7.41 -16.88 -10.28
C HIS A 82 -8.69 -17.09 -11.10
N ARG A 83 -9.38 -15.99 -11.48
CA ARG A 83 -10.60 -16.04 -12.29
C ARG A 83 -10.35 -16.44 -13.75
N HIS A 84 -9.26 -15.95 -14.35
CA HIS A 84 -8.95 -16.22 -15.76
C HIS A 84 -8.46 -17.64 -16.06
N ASP A 85 -8.09 -18.43 -15.05
CA ASP A 85 -7.88 -19.88 -15.19
C ASP A 85 -9.19 -20.69 -14.96
N VAL A 86 -10.26 -20.05 -14.46
CA VAL A 86 -11.51 -20.73 -14.07
C VAL A 86 -12.68 -20.55 -15.05
N ASP A 87 -12.75 -19.52 -15.90
CA ASP A 87 -13.88 -19.47 -16.84
C ASP A 87 -13.69 -18.60 -18.11
N VAL A 88 -13.46 -19.27 -19.25
CA VAL A 88 -13.49 -18.62 -20.58
C VAL A 88 -14.91 -18.18 -20.95
N HIS A 89 -15.96 -18.83 -20.42
CA HIS A 89 -17.35 -18.45 -20.65
C HIS A 89 -17.74 -17.19 -19.88
N GLY A 90 -17.38 -17.06 -18.59
CA GLY A 90 -17.63 -15.85 -17.80
C GLY A 90 -16.93 -14.60 -18.35
N VAL A 91 -15.73 -14.75 -18.93
CA VAL A 91 -15.05 -13.65 -19.65
C VAL A 91 -15.81 -13.26 -20.92
N PHE A 92 -16.41 -14.22 -21.62
CA PHE A 92 -17.20 -13.96 -22.82
C PHE A 92 -18.55 -13.30 -22.49
N ASP A 93 -19.19 -13.71 -21.40
CA ASP A 93 -20.43 -13.12 -20.91
C ASP A 93 -20.20 -11.68 -20.43
N ASP A 94 -19.14 -11.41 -19.66
CA ASP A 94 -18.77 -10.05 -19.23
C ASP A 94 -18.45 -9.12 -20.43
N LEU A 95 -17.82 -9.66 -21.50
CA LEU A 95 -17.50 -8.91 -22.73
C LEU A 95 -18.72 -8.65 -23.65
N MET A 96 -19.74 -9.52 -23.61
CA MET A 96 -20.94 -9.40 -24.46
C MET A 96 -22.08 -8.60 -23.79
N THR A 97 -21.86 -8.12 -22.57
CA THR A 97 -22.84 -7.31 -21.81
C THR A 97 -22.52 -5.80 -21.84
N GLU A 98 -21.44 -5.39 -22.52
CA GLU A 98 -21.25 -4.02 -23.03
C GLU A 98 -21.90 -3.84 -24.42
#